data_AF-A0A849Q2Q7-F1
#
_entry.id   AF-A0A849Q2Q7-F1
#
_cell.length_a   1.000
_cell.length_b   1.000
_cell.length_c   1.000
_cell.angle_alpha   90.00
_cell.angle_beta   90.00
_cell.angle_gamma   90.00
#
_symmetry.space_group_name_H-M   'P 1'
#
loop_
_entity.id
_entity.type
_entity.pdbx_description
1 polymer ?
#
loop_
_entity_poly.entity_id
_entity_poly.type
_entity_poly.pdbx_seq_one_letter_code
_entity_poly.pdbx_strand_id
1 'polypeptide(L)'
;YFVTYVDEAFKGTSDCFIILKYTWLIDKDDVTTIEVDDEFGALKCTEVSEDKITLSNDQEITLEMGDTIDLTDDWYFKVSKAGKGTDEGYLFYPAKKLTIEDKTASQEVAEEIPDKTETTDTESGSTILEGETSEELSKPDVEETEEFAVKVDDENVMPAFTLLSAISGVLAVFFFSKRR
;
A
#
# COMPACT_ATOMS: atom_id res chain seq x y z
N TYR A 1 14.17 2.37 15.50
CA TYR A 1 14.47 3.82 15.53
C TYR A 1 13.16 4.56 15.65
N PHE A 2 13.06 5.59 16.49
CA PHE A 2 11.87 6.44 16.59
C PHE A 2 12.29 7.90 16.45
N VAL A 3 11.67 8.62 15.52
CA VAL A 3 11.91 10.04 15.28
C VAL A 3 10.56 10.72 15.09
N THR A 4 10.34 11.85 15.74
CA THR A 4 9.12 12.65 15.60
C THR A 4 9.45 14.12 15.59
N TYR A 5 8.73 14.90 14.79
CA TYR A 5 8.83 16.35 14.81
C TYR A 5 7.89 16.91 15.88
N VAL A 6 8.39 17.84 16.68
CA VAL A 6 7.56 18.61 17.63
C VAL A 6 7.13 19.88 16.91
N ASP A 7 5.84 19.98 16.62
CA ASP A 7 5.27 21.12 15.91
C ASP A 7 5.04 22.31 16.83
N GLU A 8 4.42 22.04 17.98
CA GLU A 8 4.13 23.08 18.97
C GLU A 8 4.31 22.52 20.38
N ALA A 9 4.76 23.38 21.30
CA ALA A 9 4.76 23.09 22.71
C ALA A 9 3.97 24.19 23.42
N PHE A 10 2.93 23.79 24.13
CA PHE A 10 2.10 24.69 24.91
C PHE A 10 2.30 24.46 26.40
N LYS A 11 2.44 25.57 27.15
CA LYS A 11 2.52 25.57 28.60
C LYS A 11 1.48 26.52 29.17
N GLY A 12 0.46 25.96 29.81
CA GLY A 12 -0.52 26.69 30.61
C GLY A 12 -0.11 26.77 32.09
N THR A 13 -0.98 27.40 32.89
CA THR A 13 -0.79 27.54 34.34
C THR A 13 -0.99 26.21 35.08
N SER A 14 -1.85 25.33 34.57
CA SER A 14 -2.17 24.03 35.16
C SER A 14 -1.70 22.84 34.32
N ASP A 15 -1.71 22.96 32.98
CA ASP A 15 -1.41 21.86 32.07
C ASP A 15 -0.38 22.24 31.01
N CYS A 16 0.37 21.26 30.54
CA CYS A 16 1.32 21.38 29.43
C CYS A 16 1.06 20.27 28.42
N PHE A 17 1.17 20.58 27.13
CA PHE A 17 1.09 19.57 26.07
C PHE A 17 2.01 19.92 24.91
N ILE A 18 2.29 18.93 24.07
CA ILE A 18 3.02 19.11 22.82
C ILE A 18 2.20 18.54 21.67
N ILE A 19 2.31 19.17 20.52
CA ILE A 19 1.75 18.69 19.26
C ILE A 19 2.90 18.04 18.50
N LEU A 20 2.77 16.74 18.24
CA LEU A 20 3.73 15.98 17.45
C LEU A 20 3.22 15.81 16.02
N LYS A 21 4.14 15.90 15.05
CA LYS A 21 3.89 15.61 13.64
C LYS A 21 5.01 14.75 13.06
N TYR A 22 4.75 14.14 11.91
CA TYR A 22 5.75 13.44 11.08
C TYR A 22 6.56 12.41 11.87
N THR A 23 5.86 11.49 12.51
CA THR A 23 6.50 10.38 13.23
C THR A 23 6.96 9.32 12.26
N TRP A 24 8.22 8.91 12.39
CA TRP A 24 8.82 7.79 11.70
C TRP A 24 9.32 6.77 12.70
N LEU A 25 8.98 5.51 12.47
CA LEU A 25 9.33 4.39 13.33
C LEU A 25 9.86 3.23 12.48
N ILE A 26 10.98 2.66 12.90
CA ILE A 26 11.52 1.37 12.46
C ILE A 26 11.61 0.47 13.68
N ASP A 27 11.13 -0.76 13.59
CA ASP A 27 11.42 -1.77 14.60
C ASP A 27 12.90 -2.20 14.50
N LYS A 28 13.60 -2.19 15.63
CA LYS A 28 15.02 -2.59 15.72
C LYS A 28 15.20 -3.95 16.37
N ASP A 29 14.20 -4.40 17.10
CA ASP A 29 14.28 -5.63 17.88
C ASP A 29 13.91 -6.82 16.99
N ASP A 30 13.18 -6.58 15.89
CA ASP A 30 12.89 -7.53 14.82
C ASP A 30 13.53 -7.09 13.49
N VAL A 31 14.77 -7.53 13.25
CA VAL A 31 15.51 -7.25 12.02
C VAL A 31 15.95 -8.56 11.39
N THR A 32 15.67 -8.73 10.09
CA THR A 32 16.21 -9.83 9.29
C THR A 32 17.56 -9.44 8.70
N THR A 33 18.60 -10.18 9.02
CA THR A 33 19.91 -10.08 8.36
C THR A 33 19.93 -10.99 7.14
N ILE A 34 20.48 -10.50 6.03
CA ILE A 34 20.66 -11.26 4.79
C ILE A 34 22.16 -11.41 4.56
N GLU A 35 22.61 -12.64 4.41
CA GLU A 35 24.01 -12.99 4.18
C GLU A 35 24.18 -13.67 2.82
N VAL A 36 25.43 -13.64 2.31
CA VAL A 36 25.78 -14.44 1.14
C VAL A 36 25.56 -15.90 1.48
N ASP A 37 25.06 -16.64 0.49
CA ASP A 37 24.62 -18.03 0.60
C ASP A 37 23.25 -18.27 1.24
N ASP A 38 22.53 -17.25 1.71
CA ASP A 38 21.14 -17.40 2.15
C ASP A 38 20.22 -17.83 0.98
N GLU A 39 19.30 -18.76 1.27
CA GLU A 39 18.36 -19.31 0.29
C GLU A 39 16.96 -18.69 0.46
N PHE A 40 16.38 -18.27 -0.66
CA PHE A 40 15.03 -17.71 -0.78
C PHE A 40 14.28 -18.49 -1.86
N GLY A 41 13.68 -19.61 -1.48
CA GLY A 41 13.04 -20.53 -2.42
C GLY A 41 14.02 -21.11 -3.45
N ALA A 42 13.79 -20.85 -4.72
CA ALA A 42 14.65 -21.29 -5.83
C ALA A 42 15.86 -20.35 -6.08
N LEU A 43 15.96 -19.24 -5.34
CA LEU A 43 17.02 -18.25 -5.47
C LEU A 43 17.96 -18.28 -4.27
N LYS A 44 19.21 -17.91 -4.51
CA LYS A 44 20.26 -17.84 -3.48
C LYS A 44 20.96 -16.48 -3.53
N CYS A 45 21.31 -15.94 -2.37
CA CYS A 45 22.06 -14.71 -2.27
C CYS A 45 23.52 -14.91 -2.67
N THR A 46 23.96 -14.17 -3.69
CA THR A 46 25.33 -14.23 -4.22
C THR A 46 26.14 -12.97 -3.97
N GLU A 47 25.48 -11.86 -3.63
CA GLU A 47 26.15 -10.61 -3.28
C GLU A 47 25.29 -9.79 -2.30
N VAL A 48 25.94 -9.26 -1.27
CA VAL A 48 25.37 -8.27 -0.36
C VAL A 48 26.31 -7.07 -0.31
N SER A 49 25.82 -5.90 -0.70
CA SER A 49 26.49 -4.61 -0.52
C SER A 49 25.62 -3.67 0.31
N GLU A 50 26.14 -2.47 0.58
CA GLU A 50 25.41 -1.45 1.36
C GLU A 50 24.07 -1.05 0.72
N ASP A 51 23.96 -1.10 -0.60
CA ASP A 51 22.85 -0.58 -1.39
C ASP A 51 22.19 -1.61 -2.33
N LYS A 52 22.69 -2.85 -2.37
CA LYS A 52 22.24 -3.88 -3.31
C LYS A 52 22.34 -5.28 -2.71
N ILE A 53 21.34 -6.09 -3.01
CA ILE A 53 21.37 -7.54 -2.80
C ILE A 53 21.16 -8.20 -4.16
N THR A 54 22.00 -9.18 -4.49
CA THR A 54 21.87 -9.97 -5.71
C THR A 54 21.45 -11.39 -5.36
N LEU A 55 20.32 -11.83 -5.94
CA LEU A 55 19.81 -13.19 -5.83
C LEU A 55 19.91 -13.86 -7.20
N SER A 56 20.35 -15.12 -7.23
CA SER A 56 20.44 -15.93 -8.46
C SER A 56 20.05 -17.38 -8.20
N ASN A 57 19.52 -18.05 -9.21
CA ASN A 57 19.26 -19.48 -9.17
C ASN A 57 20.54 -20.26 -9.50
N ASP A 58 20.91 -21.21 -8.65
CA ASP A 58 22.03 -22.12 -8.93
C ASP A 58 21.61 -23.26 -9.86
N GLN A 59 20.31 -23.57 -9.94
CA GLN A 59 19.74 -24.65 -10.75
C GLN A 59 18.78 -24.09 -11.80
N GLU A 60 18.57 -24.85 -12.88
CA GLU A 60 17.62 -24.47 -13.93
C GLU A 60 16.19 -24.33 -13.37
N ILE A 61 15.52 -23.24 -13.72
CA ILE A 61 14.10 -23.03 -13.43
C ILE A 61 13.30 -23.34 -14.69
N THR A 62 12.60 -24.46 -14.69
CA THR A 62 11.77 -24.88 -15.83
C THR A 62 10.41 -24.19 -15.78
N LEU A 63 10.04 -23.50 -16.86
CA LEU A 63 8.75 -22.83 -17.00
C LEU A 63 7.74 -23.73 -17.69
N GLU A 64 6.99 -24.50 -16.89
CA GLU A 64 5.97 -25.41 -17.41
C GLU A 64 4.73 -24.66 -17.92
N MET A 65 4.26 -25.01 -19.12
CA MET A 65 3.15 -24.31 -19.77
C MET A 65 1.85 -24.47 -19.01
N GLY A 66 1.17 -23.33 -18.78
CA GLY A 66 -0.10 -23.27 -18.04
C GLY A 66 0.07 -23.32 -16.52
N ASP A 67 1.29 -23.48 -16.02
CA ASP A 67 1.55 -23.67 -14.60
C ASP A 67 1.89 -22.36 -13.87
N THR A 68 2.05 -22.47 -12.55
CA THR A 68 2.58 -21.45 -11.66
C THR A 68 3.91 -21.95 -11.10
N ILE A 69 4.99 -21.21 -11.33
CA ILE A 69 6.34 -21.59 -10.93
C ILE A 69 6.79 -20.70 -9.79
N ASP A 70 6.81 -21.23 -8.57
CA ASP A 70 7.25 -20.50 -7.38
C ASP A 70 8.76 -20.20 -7.43
N LEU A 71 9.13 -18.95 -7.16
CA LEU A 71 10.52 -18.48 -7.08
C LEU A 71 10.95 -18.31 -5.62
N THR A 72 10.09 -17.70 -4.82
CA THR A 72 10.21 -17.58 -3.36
C THR A 72 8.87 -17.99 -2.74
N ASP A 73 8.72 -17.88 -1.43
CA ASP A 73 7.45 -18.21 -0.75
C ASP A 73 6.26 -17.42 -1.33
N ASP A 74 6.50 -16.15 -1.66
CA ASP A 74 5.46 -15.25 -2.15
C ASP A 74 5.55 -14.98 -3.66
N TRP A 75 6.75 -15.00 -4.26
CA TRP A 75 6.94 -14.59 -5.64
C TRP A 75 6.95 -15.79 -6.57
N TYR A 76 6.31 -15.66 -7.73
CA TYR A 76 6.17 -16.75 -8.70
C TYR A 76 6.07 -16.21 -10.13
N PHE A 77 6.31 -17.07 -11.11
CA PHE A 77 5.92 -16.83 -12.50
C PHE A 77 4.59 -17.49 -12.81
N LYS A 78 3.68 -16.76 -13.47
CA LYS A 78 2.53 -17.37 -14.11
C LYS A 78 2.82 -17.61 -15.58
N VAL A 79 2.69 -18.86 -16.03
CA VAL A 79 2.98 -19.26 -17.41
C VAL A 79 1.67 -19.57 -18.13
N SER A 80 1.54 -19.08 -19.36
CA SER A 80 0.37 -19.34 -20.20
C SER A 80 0.42 -20.74 -20.81
N LYS A 81 -0.73 -21.21 -21.31
CA LYS A 81 -0.75 -22.30 -22.30
C LYS A 81 -0.15 -21.82 -23.64
N ALA A 82 0.14 -22.76 -24.54
CA ALA A 82 0.59 -22.46 -25.91
C ALA A 82 -0.42 -21.59 -26.67
N GLY A 83 0.06 -20.81 -27.65
CA GLY A 83 -0.78 -19.96 -28.49
C GLY A 83 -1.23 -18.65 -27.86
N LYS A 84 -0.64 -18.25 -26.73
CA LYS A 84 -1.01 -17.01 -26.01
C LYS A 84 0.01 -15.90 -26.20
N GLY A 85 1.24 -16.22 -26.62
CA GLY A 85 2.26 -15.24 -27.00
C GLY A 85 2.21 -14.90 -28.48
N THR A 86 3.12 -14.02 -28.91
CA THR A 86 3.36 -13.69 -30.32
C THR A 86 3.74 -14.94 -31.10
N ASP A 87 3.30 -15.03 -32.36
CA ASP A 87 3.59 -16.15 -33.27
C ASP A 87 3.27 -17.54 -32.69
N GLU A 88 2.10 -17.67 -32.05
CA GLU A 88 1.64 -18.89 -31.35
C GLU A 88 2.52 -19.33 -30.17
N GLY A 89 3.39 -18.45 -29.68
CA GLY A 89 4.25 -18.69 -28.52
C GLY A 89 3.52 -18.73 -27.18
N TYR A 90 4.28 -18.56 -26.09
CA TYR A 90 3.78 -18.51 -24.73
C TYR A 90 4.11 -17.15 -24.08
N LEU A 91 3.39 -16.82 -23.02
CA LEU A 91 3.61 -15.66 -22.17
C LEU A 91 3.94 -16.14 -20.76
N PHE A 92 4.80 -15.42 -20.07
CA PHE A 92 4.94 -15.56 -18.62
C PHE A 92 5.14 -14.18 -17.98
N TYR A 93 4.76 -14.05 -16.73
CA TYR A 93 4.93 -12.80 -15.98
C TYR A 93 5.17 -13.09 -14.49
N PRO A 94 5.98 -12.26 -13.80
CA PRO A 94 6.17 -12.37 -12.36
C PRO A 94 4.92 -11.87 -11.63
N ALA A 95 4.60 -12.50 -10.50
CA ALA A 95 3.52 -12.12 -9.61
C ALA A 95 3.88 -12.45 -8.16
N LYS A 96 3.09 -11.92 -7.22
CA LYS A 96 3.27 -12.12 -5.78
C LYS A 96 1.95 -12.55 -5.12
N LYS A 97 2.00 -13.55 -4.24
CA LYS A 97 0.89 -13.93 -3.35
C LYS A 97 0.75 -12.87 -2.25
N LEU A 98 -0.48 -12.46 -1.97
CA LEU A 98 -0.80 -11.50 -0.91
C LEU A 98 -1.85 -12.11 0.01
N THR A 99 -1.50 -12.32 1.28
CA THR A 99 -2.45 -12.71 2.32
C THR A 99 -2.91 -11.44 3.01
N ILE A 100 -4.21 -11.14 2.92
CA ILE A 100 -4.84 -10.02 3.61
C ILE A 100 -5.51 -10.60 4.85
N GLU A 101 -4.93 -10.37 6.02
CA GLU A 101 -5.60 -10.68 7.28
C GLU A 101 -6.73 -9.68 7.50
N ASP A 102 -7.97 -10.16 7.51
CA ASP A 102 -9.14 -9.35 7.84
C ASP A 102 -9.15 -9.08 9.35
N LYS A 103 -8.59 -7.95 9.78
CA LYS A 103 -8.59 -7.50 11.19
C LYS A 103 -9.96 -6.95 11.62
N THR A 104 -11.04 -7.63 11.24
CA THR A 104 -12.39 -7.31 11.71
C THR A 104 -12.92 -8.43 12.59
N ALA A 105 -13.28 -8.07 13.83
CA ALA A 105 -13.93 -8.88 14.88
C ALA A 105 -13.03 -9.65 15.87
N SER A 106 -12.34 -8.90 16.74
CA SER A 106 -12.33 -9.26 18.17
C SER A 106 -12.15 -7.99 19.02
N GLN A 107 -13.23 -7.22 19.14
CA GLN A 107 -13.46 -6.42 20.34
C GLN A 107 -14.64 -7.07 21.05
N GLU A 108 -14.35 -7.98 21.97
CA GLU A 108 -15.32 -8.38 22.97
C GLU A 108 -15.58 -7.17 23.87
N VAL A 109 -16.67 -6.46 23.60
CA VAL A 109 -17.27 -5.56 24.57
C VAL A 109 -17.98 -6.44 25.59
N ALA A 110 -17.38 -6.58 26.78
CA ALA A 110 -18.05 -7.15 27.93
C ALA A 110 -19.10 -6.16 28.44
N GLU A 111 -20.37 -6.37 28.06
CA GLU A 111 -21.52 -5.78 28.76
C GLU A 111 -22.19 -6.84 29.64
N GLU A 112 -22.29 -6.55 30.93
CA GLU A 112 -22.89 -7.42 31.94
C GLU A 112 -24.43 -7.23 32.06
N ILE A 113 -25.16 -8.36 31.90
CA ILE A 113 -26.40 -8.80 32.63
C ILE A 113 -27.76 -8.16 32.22
N PRO A 114 -28.96 -8.84 32.27
CA PRO A 114 -29.33 -10.25 32.52
C PRO A 114 -30.28 -10.94 31.49
N ASP A 115 -30.23 -12.28 31.53
CA ASP A 115 -31.23 -13.35 31.25
C ASP A 115 -32.68 -13.01 30.82
N LYS A 116 -33.13 -13.60 29.69
CA LYS A 116 -34.34 -14.46 29.58
C LYS A 116 -34.52 -15.15 28.19
N THR A 117 -34.45 -16.49 28.20
CA THR A 117 -35.06 -17.53 27.33
C THR A 117 -35.82 -17.17 26.03
N GLU A 118 -35.44 -17.75 24.87
CA GLU A 118 -36.04 -18.96 24.23
C GLU A 118 -35.42 -19.24 22.83
N THR A 119 -35.53 -20.50 22.43
CA THR A 119 -35.00 -21.26 21.29
C THR A 119 -35.36 -20.78 19.88
N THR A 120 -34.48 -20.99 18.88
CA THR A 120 -34.66 -21.97 17.78
C THR A 120 -33.53 -21.91 16.74
N ASP A 121 -33.14 -23.09 16.24
CA ASP A 121 -32.03 -23.37 15.33
C ASP A 121 -32.15 -22.72 13.94
N THR A 122 -31.01 -22.35 13.34
CA THR A 122 -30.90 -22.20 11.88
C THR A 122 -29.52 -22.68 11.43
N GLU A 123 -29.53 -23.89 10.87
CA GLU A 123 -28.53 -24.44 9.97
C GLU A 123 -28.43 -23.53 8.72
N SER A 124 -27.21 -23.09 8.36
CA SER A 124 -26.96 -22.43 7.08
C SER A 124 -25.64 -22.91 6.52
N GLY A 125 -25.72 -23.85 5.58
CA GLY A 125 -24.62 -24.25 4.71
C GLY A 125 -24.27 -23.12 3.74
N SER A 126 -22.97 -22.89 3.56
CA SER A 126 -22.44 -21.98 2.54
C SER A 126 -22.04 -22.76 1.31
N THR A 127 -22.65 -22.38 0.18
CA THR A 127 -22.44 -22.91 -1.16
C THR A 127 -21.30 -22.15 -1.85
N ILE A 128 -20.35 -22.90 -2.39
CA ILE A 128 -19.29 -22.45 -3.32
C ILE A 128 -19.93 -22.01 -4.63
N LEU A 129 -19.50 -20.87 -5.19
CA LEU A 129 -19.84 -20.49 -6.55
C LEU A 129 -18.56 -20.11 -7.33
N GLU A 130 -18.22 -20.97 -8.29
CA GLU A 130 -17.37 -20.68 -9.45
C GLU A 130 -18.23 -20.66 -10.72
N GLY A 131 -17.80 -19.86 -11.71
CA GLY A 131 -18.14 -19.98 -13.13
C GLY A 131 -19.35 -19.16 -13.62
N GLU A 132 -19.40 -18.61 -14.83
CA GLU A 132 -18.54 -18.65 -16.02
C GLU A 132 -18.86 -17.45 -16.94
N THR A 133 -17.88 -17.15 -17.81
CA THR A 133 -17.89 -16.60 -19.18
C THR A 133 -19.23 -16.33 -19.92
N SER A 134 -19.26 -15.22 -20.68
CA SER A 134 -19.85 -15.17 -22.04
C SER A 134 -19.20 -14.05 -22.88
N GLU A 135 -18.78 -14.40 -24.11
CA GLU A 135 -18.31 -13.51 -25.18
C GLU A 135 -19.48 -12.86 -25.93
N GLU A 136 -19.30 -11.65 -26.49
CA GLU A 136 -19.73 -11.32 -27.87
C GLU A 136 -19.02 -10.04 -28.39
N LEU A 137 -18.83 -9.97 -29.71
CA LEU A 137 -17.88 -9.21 -30.51
C LEU A 137 -18.60 -8.10 -31.32
N SER A 138 -18.01 -6.89 -31.48
CA SER A 138 -18.01 -6.12 -32.75
C SER A 138 -17.14 -4.84 -32.71
N LYS A 139 -16.26 -4.71 -33.73
CA LYS A 139 -15.36 -3.59 -34.14
C LYS A 139 -16.08 -2.68 -35.18
N PRO A 140 -15.46 -1.67 -35.87
CA PRO A 140 -14.10 -1.07 -35.87
C PRO A 140 -14.12 0.49 -35.71
N ASP A 141 -13.03 1.28 -35.65
CA ASP A 141 -12.12 1.66 -36.76
C ASP A 141 -11.07 2.71 -36.27
N VAL A 142 -9.83 2.65 -36.82
CA VAL A 142 -8.92 3.76 -37.25
C VAL A 142 -8.43 4.76 -36.17
N GLU A 143 -7.16 5.18 -36.00
CA GLU A 143 -5.96 5.25 -36.83
C GLU A 143 -4.69 5.38 -35.94
N GLU A 144 -3.55 5.45 -36.61
CA GLU A 144 -2.17 5.20 -36.21
C GLU A 144 -1.39 6.46 -35.75
N THR A 145 -0.26 6.21 -35.08
CA THR A 145 1.01 6.96 -35.10
C THR A 145 1.29 8.10 -34.11
N GLU A 146 2.52 8.01 -33.61
CA GLU A 146 3.21 8.79 -32.58
C GLU A 146 3.65 10.18 -33.05
N GLU A 147 3.91 11.10 -32.11
CA GLU A 147 5.27 11.60 -31.88
C GLU A 147 5.36 12.62 -30.72
N PHE A 148 6.55 12.61 -30.15
CA PHE A 148 7.04 13.36 -29.00
C PHE A 148 7.39 14.80 -29.38
N ALA A 149 6.96 15.79 -28.59
CA ALA A 149 7.61 17.10 -28.56
C ALA A 149 7.42 17.81 -27.21
N VAL A 150 8.49 17.81 -26.42
CA VAL A 150 8.69 18.70 -25.27
C VAL A 150 8.77 20.14 -25.75
N LYS A 151 7.94 21.02 -25.18
CA LYS A 151 8.21 22.46 -25.09
C LYS A 151 8.13 22.88 -23.64
N VAL A 152 9.29 23.27 -23.12
CA VAL A 152 9.42 24.06 -21.90
C VAL A 152 9.21 25.50 -22.33
N ASP A 153 8.17 26.15 -21.79
CA ASP A 153 8.13 27.59 -21.62
C ASP A 153 7.50 27.86 -20.25
N ASP A 154 8.30 28.50 -19.41
CA ASP A 154 8.01 29.00 -18.06
C ASP A 154 7.09 30.22 -18.18
N GLU A 155 5.91 30.20 -17.56
CA GLU A 155 5.23 31.40 -17.06
C GLU A 155 4.00 31.04 -16.18
N ASN A 156 4.12 31.32 -14.88
CA ASN A 156 3.08 31.55 -13.87
C ASN A 156 1.62 31.10 -14.17
N VAL A 157 1.20 29.97 -13.61
CA VAL A 157 -0.22 29.74 -13.26
C VAL A 157 -0.30 29.05 -11.89
N MET A 158 -0.61 29.81 -10.84
CA MET A 158 -1.03 29.23 -9.56
C MET A 158 -2.51 28.80 -9.66
N PRO A 159 -2.86 27.54 -9.33
CA PRO A 159 -4.25 27.11 -9.32
C PRO A 159 -5.01 27.66 -8.11
N ALA A 160 -6.27 28.00 -8.36
CA ALA A 160 -7.17 28.79 -7.53
C ALA A 160 -7.56 28.14 -6.20
N PHE A 161 -7.16 28.75 -5.07
CA PHE A 161 -7.88 28.67 -3.80
C PHE A 161 -7.76 30.00 -3.04
N THR A 162 -8.50 31.01 -3.48
CA THR A 162 -8.68 32.27 -2.75
C THR A 162 -9.77 32.11 -1.70
N LEU A 163 -9.40 31.77 -0.47
CA LEU A 163 -10.25 31.95 0.70
C LEU A 163 -10.05 33.36 1.26
N LEU A 164 -10.92 34.28 0.83
CA LEU A 164 -11.20 35.52 1.52
C LEU A 164 -11.95 35.21 2.82
N SER A 165 -11.35 35.50 3.98
CA SER A 165 -12.11 36.08 5.09
C SER A 165 -11.19 36.92 5.98
N ALA A 166 -11.55 38.20 6.07
CA ALA A 166 -10.99 39.18 6.98
C ALA A 166 -11.60 39.00 8.37
N ILE A 167 -10.79 39.06 9.42
CA ILE A 167 -11.27 39.48 10.74
C ILE A 167 -10.37 40.61 11.21
N SER A 168 -10.89 41.81 10.97
CA SER A 168 -10.52 43.06 11.61
C SER A 168 -10.92 43.00 13.09
N GLY A 169 -10.04 43.44 14.00
CA GLY A 169 -10.46 43.93 15.31
C GLY A 169 -9.71 43.42 16.54
N VAL A 170 -8.44 43.81 16.72
CA VAL A 170 -7.87 44.01 18.07
C VAL A 170 -6.91 45.21 18.05
N LEU A 171 -7.46 46.42 17.81
CA LEU A 171 -6.74 47.70 17.94
C LEU A 171 -7.32 48.59 19.07
N ALA A 172 -7.91 47.98 20.10
CA ALA A 172 -8.61 48.71 21.16
C ALA A 172 -8.16 48.37 22.60
N VAL A 173 -6.89 47.98 22.83
CA VAL A 173 -6.34 47.82 24.20
C VAL A 173 -5.18 48.79 24.50
N PHE A 174 -4.64 49.49 23.51
CA PHE A 174 -3.56 50.47 23.75
C PHE A 174 -4.04 51.85 24.23
N PHE A 175 -5.35 52.10 24.34
CA PHE A 175 -5.86 53.41 24.72
C PHE A 175 -6.09 53.64 26.23
N PHE A 176 -5.74 52.67 27.10
CA PHE A 176 -5.88 52.83 28.55
C PHE A 176 -4.60 52.73 29.38
N SER A 177 -3.43 52.46 28.80
CA SER A 177 -2.18 52.36 29.58
C SER A 177 -1.37 53.66 29.68
N LYS A 178 -1.86 54.80 29.18
CA LYS A 178 -1.14 56.09 29.29
C LYS A 178 -1.98 57.26 29.82
N ARG A 179 -2.80 57.00 30.84
CA ARG A 179 -3.32 58.04 31.75
C ARG A 179 -3.22 57.59 33.21
N ARG A 180 -2.01 57.62 33.75
CA ARG A 180 -1.65 58.23 35.04
C ARG A 180 -0.16 58.13 35.26
#